data_AF-A0A928IYB8-F1
#
_entry.id   AF-A0A928IYB8-F1
#
_cell.length_a   1.000
_cell.length_b   1.000
_cell.length_c   1.000
_cell.angle_alpha   90.00
_cell.angle_beta   90.00
_cell.angle_gamma   90.00
#
_symmetry.space_group_name_H-M   'P 1'
#
loop_
_entity.id
_entity.type
_entity.pdbx_description
1 polymer ?
#
loop_
_entity_poly.entity_id
_entity_poly.type
_entity_poly.pdbx_seq_one_letter_code
_entity_poly.pdbx_strand_id
1 'polypeptide(L)'
;MKDLNNFKDWLIANKKLSKGAISATCARVNRILEKYDVENEYIKDKCAELLEDFTYTTQDAKNGLLPNVTIIIAGSYVKGLASLRNALKIYIEYLDQTFAPVIIKEKRTCCFFEGDVDGFNYFIGPKCRNAIQALTKAAKKKQIYCECCGAKKTLEAAHKEGFERIDIIKNILKSNYEIAPGRYRVDLVDFEKKFKQAHLPLETVFYFLCANCHDVYDGKDSVKSQDVAKRVEENRSKL
;
A
#
# COMPACT_ATOMS: atom_id res chain seq x y z
N MET A 1 -19.79 -10.82 3.60
CA MET A 1 -19.61 -12.12 4.27
C MET A 1 -18.23 -12.62 3.84
N LYS A 2 -17.20 -12.48 4.68
CA LYS A 2 -15.86 -13.02 4.37
C LYS A 2 -15.98 -14.55 4.43
N ASP A 3 -15.61 -15.24 3.36
CA ASP A 3 -15.82 -16.69 3.24
C ASP A 3 -14.95 -17.45 4.25
N LEU A 4 -15.60 -18.06 5.27
CA LEU A 4 -14.96 -18.84 6.33
C LEU A 4 -14.77 -20.31 5.98
N ASN A 5 -15.09 -20.73 4.75
CA ASN A 5 -14.96 -22.13 4.32
C ASN A 5 -13.51 -22.63 4.47
N ASN A 6 -12.53 -21.84 4.03
CA ASN A 6 -11.11 -22.18 4.15
C ASN A 6 -10.65 -22.31 5.61
N PHE A 7 -11.17 -21.46 6.51
CA PHE A 7 -10.86 -21.54 7.94
C PHE A 7 -11.48 -22.78 8.58
N LYS A 8 -12.72 -23.11 8.21
CA LYS A 8 -13.42 -24.31 8.69
C LYS A 8 -12.70 -25.58 8.27
N ASP A 9 -12.26 -25.67 7.02
CA ASP A 9 -11.51 -26.82 6.51
C ASP A 9 -10.15 -26.94 7.20
N TRP A 10 -9.48 -25.81 7.44
CA TRP A 10 -8.25 -25.78 8.22
C TRP A 10 -8.44 -26.27 9.66
N LEU A 11 -9.55 -25.90 10.33
CA LEU A 11 -9.89 -26.40 11.66
C LEU A 11 -10.08 -27.92 11.67
N ILE A 12 -10.76 -28.47 10.66
CA ILE A 12 -10.97 -29.92 10.53
C ILE A 12 -9.64 -30.65 10.35
N ALA A 13 -8.73 -30.09 9.54
CA ALA A 13 -7.44 -30.71 9.23
C ALA A 13 -6.42 -30.59 10.38
N ASN A 14 -6.39 -29.46 11.08
CA ASN A 14 -5.30 -29.12 12.00
C ASN A 14 -5.68 -29.18 13.49
N LYS A 15 -6.98 -29.18 13.83
CA LYS A 15 -7.45 -29.20 15.21
C LYS A 15 -8.26 -30.46 15.48
N LYS A 16 -7.93 -31.17 16.57
CA LYS A 16 -8.69 -32.32 17.07
C LYS A 16 -9.97 -31.88 17.81
N LEU A 17 -10.79 -31.06 17.17
CA LEU A 17 -12.03 -30.52 17.74
C LEU A 17 -13.24 -31.33 17.26
N SER A 18 -14.27 -31.39 18.09
CA SER A 18 -15.56 -31.97 17.69
C SER A 18 -16.25 -31.08 16.65
N LYS A 19 -17.14 -31.67 15.84
CA LYS A 19 -17.93 -30.92 14.84
C LYS A 19 -18.69 -29.74 15.45
N GLY A 20 -19.23 -29.92 16.66
CA GLY A 20 -19.91 -28.86 17.41
C GLY A 20 -18.97 -27.74 17.85
N ALA A 21 -17.77 -28.07 18.33
CA ALA A 21 -16.77 -27.08 18.74
C ALA A 21 -16.23 -26.28 17.54
N ILE A 22 -16.07 -26.91 16.38
CA ILE A 22 -15.67 -26.25 15.13
C ILE A 22 -16.74 -25.23 14.71
N SER A 23 -18.01 -25.64 14.64
CA SER A 23 -19.12 -24.75 14.28
C SER A 23 -19.23 -23.54 15.22
N ALA A 24 -19.14 -23.78 16.53
CA ALA A 24 -19.16 -22.71 17.53
C ALA A 24 -17.97 -21.75 17.40
N THR A 25 -16.79 -22.25 17.02
CA THR A 25 -15.60 -21.42 16.82
C THR A 25 -15.75 -20.56 15.56
N CYS A 26 -16.20 -21.14 14.44
CA CYS A 26 -16.48 -20.38 13.22
C CYS A 26 -17.51 -19.27 13.45
N ALA A 27 -18.59 -19.55 14.19
CA ALA A 27 -19.61 -18.54 14.51
C ALA A 27 -19.04 -17.38 15.34
N ARG A 28 -18.15 -17.66 16.31
CA ARG A 28 -17.46 -16.63 17.10
C ARG A 28 -16.53 -15.77 16.25
N VAL A 29 -15.74 -16.39 15.37
CA VAL A 29 -14.85 -15.66 14.45
C VAL A 29 -15.67 -14.79 13.49
N ASN A 30 -16.77 -15.31 12.95
CA ASN A 30 -17.64 -14.53 12.07
C ASN A 30 -18.16 -13.25 12.76
N ARG A 31 -18.57 -13.35 14.03
CA ARG A 31 -19.00 -12.19 14.82
C ARG A 31 -17.90 -11.13 15.00
N ILE A 32 -16.65 -11.56 15.08
CA ILE A 32 -15.50 -10.65 15.16
C ILE A 32 -15.27 -9.99 13.80
N LEU A 33 -15.24 -10.77 12.72
CA LEU A 33 -15.03 -10.26 11.35
C LEU A 33 -16.13 -9.31 10.87
N GLU A 34 -17.34 -9.42 11.39
CA GLU A 34 -18.44 -8.48 11.11
C GLU A 34 -18.22 -7.09 11.73
N LYS A 35 -17.39 -7.00 12.77
CA LYS A 35 -17.17 -5.76 13.54
C LYS A 35 -15.76 -5.20 13.42
N TYR A 36 -14.78 -6.05 13.14
CA TYR A 36 -13.37 -5.70 13.10
C TYR A 36 -12.73 -6.21 11.82
N ASP A 37 -11.84 -5.40 11.24
CA ASP A 37 -11.04 -5.82 10.10
C ASP A 37 -9.76 -6.52 10.56
N VAL A 38 -9.94 -7.78 10.96
CA VAL A 38 -8.88 -8.60 11.57
C VAL A 38 -7.65 -8.78 10.67
N GLU A 39 -7.80 -8.70 9.35
CA GLU A 39 -6.65 -8.80 8.43
C GLU A 39 -5.73 -7.57 8.54
N ASN A 40 -6.30 -6.37 8.60
CA ASN A 40 -5.54 -5.13 8.76
C ASN A 40 -4.92 -5.04 10.16
N GLU A 41 -5.65 -5.43 11.21
CA GLU A 41 -5.09 -5.53 12.57
C GLU A 41 -3.94 -6.55 12.63
N TYR A 42 -4.07 -7.69 11.93
CA TYR A 42 -3.01 -8.68 11.86
C TYR A 42 -1.75 -8.13 11.16
N ILE A 43 -1.92 -7.34 10.10
CA ILE A 43 -0.80 -6.68 9.40
C ILE A 43 -0.13 -5.64 10.29
N LYS A 44 -0.92 -4.89 11.08
CA LYS A 44 -0.45 -3.81 11.94
C LYS A 44 0.43 -4.35 13.08
N ASP A 45 -0.09 -5.27 13.88
CA ASP A 45 0.57 -5.70 15.13
C ASP A 45 0.30 -7.18 15.49
N LYS A 46 -0.15 -8.00 14.51
CA LYS A 46 -0.64 -9.37 14.74
C LYS A 46 -1.85 -9.43 15.69
N CYS A 47 -2.72 -8.42 15.64
CA CYS A 47 -3.91 -8.29 16.47
C CYS A 47 -3.60 -8.18 17.98
N ALA A 48 -2.44 -7.65 18.37
CA ALA A 48 -2.05 -7.56 19.77
C ALA A 48 -2.96 -6.58 20.54
N GLU A 49 -3.16 -5.38 20.03
CA GLU A 49 -4.11 -4.39 20.56
C GLU A 49 -5.54 -4.95 20.59
N LEU A 50 -5.97 -5.58 19.49
CA LEU A 50 -7.30 -6.17 19.43
C LEU A 50 -7.49 -7.27 20.49
N LEU A 51 -6.48 -8.11 20.75
CA LEU A 51 -6.52 -9.11 21.82
C LEU A 51 -6.59 -8.48 23.22
N GLU A 52 -5.96 -7.33 23.40
CA GLU A 52 -6.04 -6.53 24.63
C GLU A 52 -7.44 -5.96 24.84
N ASP A 53 -8.10 -5.46 23.80
CA ASP A 53 -9.50 -5.00 23.88
C ASP A 53 -10.47 -6.12 24.31
N PHE A 54 -10.22 -7.35 23.85
CA PHE A 54 -10.97 -8.52 24.32
C PHE A 54 -10.61 -8.95 25.76
N THR A 55 -9.68 -8.25 26.43
CA THR A 55 -9.28 -8.49 27.80
C THR A 55 -10.20 -7.81 28.81
N TYR A 56 -11.02 -8.64 29.46
CA TYR A 56 -11.95 -8.21 30.48
C TYR A 56 -12.01 -9.25 31.60
N THR A 57 -11.75 -8.83 32.83
CA THR A 57 -11.62 -9.72 33.99
C THR A 57 -12.85 -9.67 34.89
N THR A 58 -12.94 -10.64 35.81
CA THR A 58 -13.94 -10.62 36.87
C THR A 58 -13.76 -9.45 37.82
N GLN A 59 -12.52 -8.94 37.98
CA GLN A 59 -12.25 -7.79 38.82
C GLN A 59 -12.78 -6.50 38.18
N ASP A 60 -12.60 -6.34 36.87
CA ASP A 60 -13.15 -5.20 36.12
C ASP A 60 -14.67 -5.15 36.22
N ALA A 61 -15.32 -6.31 36.10
CA ALA A 61 -16.76 -6.44 36.30
C ALA A 61 -17.21 -6.08 37.72
N LYS A 62 -16.46 -6.49 38.74
CA LYS A 62 -16.73 -6.11 40.14
C LYS A 62 -16.51 -4.61 40.38
N ASN A 63 -15.55 -4.02 39.68
CA ASN A 63 -15.25 -2.59 39.72
C ASN A 63 -16.23 -1.74 38.87
N GLY A 64 -17.20 -2.37 38.19
CA GLY A 64 -18.20 -1.66 37.37
C GLY A 64 -17.65 -1.09 36.05
N LEU A 65 -16.45 -1.51 35.63
CA LEU A 65 -15.86 -1.07 34.37
C LEU A 65 -16.56 -1.74 33.18
N LEU A 66 -16.80 -0.98 32.12
CA LEU A 66 -17.32 -1.51 30.86
C LEU A 66 -16.17 -2.02 29.98
N PRO A 67 -16.38 -3.11 29.23
CA PRO A 67 -15.36 -3.63 28.32
C PRO A 67 -15.17 -2.72 27.10
N ASN A 68 -13.93 -2.61 26.63
CA ASN A 68 -13.56 -1.81 25.47
C ASN A 68 -13.84 -2.53 24.13
N VAL A 69 -15.08 -3.01 23.93
CA VAL A 69 -15.45 -3.72 22.69
C VAL A 69 -16.80 -3.27 22.13
N THR A 70 -16.92 -3.33 20.80
CA THR A 70 -18.15 -3.00 20.07
C THR A 70 -19.16 -4.16 20.04
N ILE A 71 -18.72 -5.37 20.39
CA ILE A 71 -19.56 -6.58 20.34
C ILE A 71 -20.46 -6.67 21.57
N ILE A 72 -21.77 -6.69 21.33
CA ILE A 72 -22.77 -6.94 22.37
C ILE A 72 -22.82 -8.44 22.70
N ILE A 73 -22.76 -8.77 23.99
CA ILE A 73 -22.76 -10.16 24.48
C ILE A 73 -24.01 -10.37 25.34
N ALA A 74 -24.82 -11.37 24.97
CA ALA A 74 -25.91 -11.83 25.81
C ALA A 74 -25.34 -12.62 27.00
N GLY A 75 -25.46 -12.08 28.22
CA GLY A 75 -24.99 -12.70 29.45
C GLY A 75 -23.66 -12.12 29.97
N SER A 76 -22.83 -12.96 30.57
CA SER A 76 -21.58 -12.50 31.21
C SER A 76 -20.53 -12.10 30.17
N TYR A 77 -20.17 -10.80 30.17
CA TYR A 77 -19.07 -10.27 29.36
C TYR A 77 -17.75 -10.99 29.61
N VAL A 78 -17.44 -11.35 30.86
CA VAL A 78 -16.20 -12.08 31.20
C VAL A 78 -16.10 -13.40 30.41
N LYS A 79 -17.14 -14.23 30.45
CA LYS A 79 -17.15 -15.53 29.76
C LYS A 79 -17.24 -15.37 28.24
N GLY A 80 -18.04 -14.42 27.77
CA GLY A 80 -18.22 -14.16 26.35
C GLY A 80 -16.95 -13.63 25.70
N LEU A 81 -16.29 -12.64 26.30
CA LEU A 81 -15.05 -12.05 25.79
C LEU A 81 -13.89 -13.05 25.88
N ALA A 82 -13.78 -13.84 26.95
CA ALA A 82 -12.80 -14.92 27.01
C ALA A 82 -12.99 -15.93 25.86
N SER A 83 -14.23 -16.26 25.52
CA SER A 83 -14.56 -17.17 24.42
C SER A 83 -14.25 -16.57 23.04
N LEU A 84 -14.51 -15.28 22.85
CA LEU A 84 -14.17 -14.55 21.62
C LEU A 84 -12.66 -14.41 21.46
N ARG A 85 -11.94 -14.06 22.54
CA ARG A 85 -10.48 -13.98 22.54
C ARG A 85 -9.84 -15.31 22.18
N ASN A 86 -10.36 -16.42 22.71
CA ASN A 86 -9.84 -17.74 22.35
C ASN A 86 -10.11 -18.07 20.88
N ALA A 87 -11.28 -17.72 20.35
CA ALA A 87 -11.58 -17.90 18.92
C ALA A 87 -10.67 -17.04 18.03
N LEU A 88 -10.40 -15.80 18.43
CA LEU A 88 -9.46 -14.90 17.74
C LEU A 88 -8.04 -15.47 17.73
N LYS A 89 -7.55 -16.01 18.85
CA LYS A 89 -6.24 -16.67 18.91
C LYS A 89 -6.13 -17.82 17.90
N ILE A 90 -7.15 -18.68 17.83
CA ILE A 90 -7.19 -19.78 16.86
C ILE A 90 -7.20 -19.24 15.42
N TYR A 91 -7.90 -18.14 15.17
CA TYR A 91 -7.90 -17.51 13.85
C TYR A 91 -6.56 -16.85 13.50
N ILE A 92 -5.86 -16.24 14.46
CA ILE A 92 -4.49 -15.74 14.29
C ILE A 92 -3.54 -16.89 13.93
N GLU A 93 -3.65 -18.06 14.58
CA GLU A 93 -2.85 -19.24 14.21
C GLU A 93 -3.12 -19.70 12.77
N TYR A 94 -4.37 -19.61 12.32
CA TYR A 94 -4.73 -19.86 10.92
C TYR A 94 -4.08 -18.84 9.99
N LEU A 95 -4.12 -17.55 10.34
CA LEU A 95 -3.46 -16.50 9.58
C LEU A 95 -1.93 -16.69 9.56
N ASP A 96 -1.30 -17.11 10.65
CA ASP A 96 0.14 -17.41 10.69
C ASP A 96 0.54 -18.50 9.68
N GLN A 97 -0.35 -19.46 9.40
CA GLN A 97 -0.06 -20.56 8.48
C GLN A 97 -0.49 -20.28 7.04
N THR A 98 -1.56 -19.51 6.83
CA THR A 98 -2.16 -19.32 5.50
C THR A 98 -1.94 -17.94 4.93
N PHE A 99 -1.83 -16.93 5.80
CA PHE A 99 -1.74 -15.53 5.43
C PHE A 99 -0.32 -14.97 5.58
N ALA A 100 0.41 -15.32 6.65
CA ALA A 100 1.78 -14.90 6.83
C ALA A 100 2.71 -15.35 5.70
N PRO A 101 2.64 -16.60 5.17
CA PRO A 101 3.47 -17.00 4.04
C PRO A 101 3.12 -16.26 2.74
N VAL A 102 1.86 -15.84 2.58
CA VAL A 102 1.41 -15.04 1.42
C VAL A 102 1.95 -13.62 1.51
N ILE A 103 1.82 -12.96 2.67
CA ILE A 103 2.43 -11.66 2.94
C ILE A 103 3.95 -11.73 2.76
N ILE A 104 4.59 -12.78 3.29
CA ILE A 104 6.02 -12.99 3.15
C ILE A 104 6.40 -13.29 1.70
N LYS A 105 5.58 -13.98 0.90
CA LYS A 105 5.84 -14.24 -0.52
C LYS A 105 5.66 -12.98 -1.37
N GLU A 106 4.69 -12.13 -1.05
CA GLU A 106 4.57 -10.81 -1.67
C GLU A 106 5.72 -9.87 -1.25
N LYS A 107 6.22 -9.98 -0.02
CA LYS A 107 7.41 -9.24 0.47
C LYS A 107 8.74 -9.82 0.02
N ARG A 108 8.84 -11.12 -0.23
CA ARG A 108 10.06 -11.79 -0.69
C ARG A 108 10.13 -11.61 -2.18
N THR A 109 10.74 -10.51 -2.60
CA THR A 109 11.25 -10.47 -3.94
C THR A 109 12.74 -10.82 -3.87
N CYS A 110 13.13 -11.81 -4.66
CA CYS A 110 14.48 -12.37 -4.64
C CYS A 110 15.47 -11.52 -5.45
N CYS A 111 15.04 -10.37 -5.96
CA CYS A 111 15.82 -9.49 -6.81
C CYS A 111 16.22 -8.24 -6.03
N PHE A 112 17.42 -8.29 -5.45
CA PHE A 112 18.03 -7.16 -4.79
C PHE A 112 19.03 -6.47 -5.72
N PHE A 113 19.10 -5.15 -5.62
CA PHE A 113 20.26 -4.39 -6.06
C PHE A 113 21.08 -3.98 -4.84
N GLU A 114 22.38 -4.18 -4.90
CA GLU A 114 23.33 -3.70 -3.89
C GLU A 114 24.39 -2.83 -4.56
N GLY A 115 24.50 -1.56 -4.13
CA GLY A 115 25.39 -0.60 -4.74
C GLY A 115 25.10 0.85 -4.35
N ASP A 116 25.63 1.79 -5.13
CA ASP A 116 25.38 3.22 -4.99
C ASP A 116 24.28 3.72 -5.95
N VAL A 117 24.01 5.02 -5.91
CA VAL A 117 22.99 5.66 -6.75
C VAL A 117 23.36 5.59 -8.24
N ASP A 118 24.64 5.70 -8.57
CA ASP A 118 25.10 5.72 -9.97
C ASP A 118 24.96 4.34 -10.59
N GLY A 119 25.37 3.29 -9.87
CA GLY A 119 25.13 1.90 -10.25
C GLY A 119 23.64 1.61 -10.39
N PHE A 120 22.81 2.10 -9.46
CA PHE A 120 21.36 1.91 -9.55
C PHE A 120 20.81 2.55 -10.83
N ASN A 121 21.19 3.80 -11.12
CA ASN A 121 20.75 4.51 -12.32
C ASN A 121 21.24 3.85 -13.60
N TYR A 122 22.46 3.29 -13.61
CA TYR A 122 23.01 2.57 -14.75
C TYR A 122 22.21 1.30 -15.08
N PHE A 123 21.95 0.45 -14.07
CA PHE A 123 21.30 -0.85 -14.30
C PHE A 123 19.77 -0.80 -14.30
N ILE A 124 19.18 0.04 -13.44
CA ILE A 124 17.72 0.08 -13.18
C ILE A 124 17.08 1.32 -13.81
N GLY A 125 17.83 2.41 -14.01
CA GLY A 125 17.32 3.64 -14.64
C GLY A 125 16.60 3.43 -15.99
N PRO A 126 17.10 2.58 -16.92
CA PRO A 126 16.37 2.26 -18.14
C PRO A 126 14.99 1.64 -17.88
N LYS A 127 14.88 0.77 -16.87
CA LYS A 127 13.61 0.16 -16.47
C LYS A 127 12.65 1.18 -15.86
N CYS A 128 13.16 2.10 -15.03
CA CYS A 128 12.38 3.22 -14.50
C CYS A 128 11.77 4.07 -15.62
N ARG A 129 12.55 4.39 -16.67
CA ARG A 129 12.04 5.12 -17.84
C ARG A 129 10.89 4.37 -18.52
N ASN A 130 11.03 3.07 -18.75
CA ASN A 130 9.99 2.25 -19.37
C ASN A 130 8.73 2.17 -18.51
N ALA A 131 8.88 2.09 -17.19
CA ALA A 131 7.76 2.10 -16.25
C ALA A 131 6.95 3.40 -16.34
N ILE A 132 7.61 4.56 -16.43
CA ILE A 132 6.92 5.85 -16.62
C ILE A 132 6.21 5.95 -17.97
N GLN A 133 6.85 5.46 -19.04
CA GLN A 133 6.19 5.42 -20.37
C GLN A 133 4.93 4.56 -20.36
N ALA A 134 4.96 3.42 -19.65
CA ALA A 134 3.78 2.57 -19.48
C ALA A 134 2.71 3.26 -18.63
N LEU A 135 3.09 3.88 -17.50
CA LEU A 135 2.17 4.54 -16.56
C LEU A 135 1.43 5.71 -17.21
N THR A 136 2.14 6.54 -17.97
CA THR A 136 1.59 7.75 -18.62
C THR A 136 0.81 7.45 -19.90
N LYS A 137 0.89 6.23 -20.45
CA LYS A 137 0.29 5.87 -21.75
C LYS A 137 -1.21 6.12 -21.81
N ALA A 138 -1.95 5.73 -20.76
CA ALA A 138 -3.40 5.91 -20.72
C ALA A 138 -3.79 7.39 -20.61
N ALA A 139 -3.08 8.16 -19.78
CA ALA A 139 -3.30 9.60 -19.63
C ALA A 139 -3.02 10.35 -20.94
N LYS A 140 -1.91 10.04 -21.63
CA LYS A 140 -1.60 10.60 -22.96
C LYS A 140 -2.63 10.26 -24.04
N LYS A 141 -3.32 9.13 -23.93
CA LYS A 141 -4.40 8.77 -24.88
C LYS A 141 -5.68 9.56 -24.61
N LYS A 142 -5.97 9.86 -23.34
CA LYS A 142 -7.13 10.66 -22.93
C LYS A 142 -6.90 12.16 -23.21
N GLN A 143 -5.69 12.63 -22.96
CA GLN A 143 -5.28 14.01 -23.24
C GLN A 143 -4.95 14.15 -24.74
N ILE A 144 -5.88 14.74 -25.50
CA ILE A 144 -5.75 14.87 -26.96
C ILE A 144 -5.02 16.18 -27.36
N TYR A 145 -5.04 17.17 -26.48
CA TYR A 145 -4.51 18.51 -26.73
C TYR A 145 -3.32 18.81 -25.84
N CYS A 146 -2.29 19.46 -26.39
CA CYS A 146 -1.14 19.93 -25.64
C CYS A 146 -1.58 20.91 -24.55
N GLU A 147 -1.15 20.69 -23.31
CA GLU A 147 -1.55 21.54 -22.19
C GLU A 147 -1.02 22.98 -22.29
N CYS A 148 0.09 23.21 -23.00
CA CYS A 148 0.68 24.54 -23.16
C CYS A 148 0.12 25.32 -24.36
N CYS A 149 0.02 24.69 -25.54
CA CYS A 149 -0.34 25.37 -26.78
C CYS A 149 -1.73 25.03 -27.32
N GLY A 150 -2.44 24.08 -26.71
CA GLY A 150 -3.79 23.66 -27.13
C GLY A 150 -3.84 22.88 -28.45
N ALA A 151 -2.71 22.66 -29.13
CA ALA A 151 -2.68 21.96 -30.41
C ALA A 151 -2.95 20.45 -30.23
N LYS A 152 -3.72 19.87 -31.16
CA LYS A 152 -3.94 18.42 -31.26
C LYS A 152 -2.72 17.75 -31.90
N LYS A 153 -1.86 17.14 -31.08
CA LYS A 153 -0.59 16.52 -31.49
C LYS A 153 -0.28 15.30 -30.64
N THR A 154 0.71 14.50 -31.05
CA THR A 154 1.31 13.48 -30.18
C THR A 154 1.92 14.15 -28.95
N LEU A 155 1.54 13.66 -27.77
CA LEU A 155 1.98 14.22 -26.50
C LEU A 155 3.08 13.36 -25.85
N GLU A 156 3.94 14.04 -25.12
CA GLU A 156 4.99 13.52 -24.26
C GLU A 156 4.70 13.92 -22.82
N ALA A 157 5.30 13.22 -21.86
CA ALA A 157 5.12 13.47 -20.43
C ALA A 157 6.39 14.12 -19.88
N ALA A 158 6.37 15.45 -19.74
CA ALA A 158 7.42 16.23 -19.09
C ALA A 158 7.26 16.12 -17.57
N HIS A 159 8.33 15.81 -16.85
CA HIS A 159 8.30 15.85 -15.38
C HIS A 159 8.28 17.32 -14.93
N LYS A 160 7.43 17.68 -13.98
CA LYS A 160 7.47 19.01 -13.40
C LYS A 160 8.75 19.21 -12.58
N GLU A 161 9.19 20.46 -12.50
CA GLU A 161 10.28 20.87 -11.62
C GLU A 161 10.05 20.36 -10.18
N GLY A 162 11.09 19.79 -9.57
CA GLY A 162 11.02 19.14 -8.25
C GLY A 162 10.50 17.70 -8.25
N PHE A 163 10.01 17.21 -9.39
CA PHE A 163 9.58 15.82 -9.58
C PHE A 163 10.41 15.10 -10.63
N GLU A 164 11.68 15.49 -10.79
CA GLU A 164 12.56 14.82 -11.73
C GLU A 164 12.70 13.33 -11.38
N ARG A 165 12.72 12.49 -12.41
CA ARG A 165 12.88 11.04 -12.23
C ARG A 165 14.08 10.70 -11.35
N ILE A 166 15.22 11.37 -11.57
CA ILE A 166 16.46 11.12 -10.81
C ILE A 166 16.29 11.50 -9.34
N ASP A 167 15.61 12.61 -9.05
CA ASP A 167 15.38 13.06 -7.68
C ASP A 167 14.38 12.16 -6.96
N ILE A 168 13.32 11.72 -7.63
CA ILE A 168 12.39 10.72 -7.08
C ILE A 168 13.14 9.42 -6.75
N ILE A 169 14.02 8.94 -7.64
CA ILE A 169 14.85 7.76 -7.37
C ILE A 169 15.73 8.00 -6.13
N LYS A 170 16.48 9.10 -6.10
CA LYS A 170 17.37 9.44 -4.96
C LYS A 170 16.60 9.49 -3.64
N ASN A 171 15.43 10.14 -3.62
CA ASN A 171 14.59 10.27 -2.44
C ASN A 171 14.07 8.90 -1.95
N ILE A 172 13.62 8.03 -2.86
CA ILE A 172 13.18 6.69 -2.53
C ILE A 172 14.36 5.86 -1.98
N LEU A 173 15.52 5.90 -2.63
CA LEU A 173 16.72 5.18 -2.20
C LEU A 173 17.16 5.61 -0.80
N LYS A 174 17.31 6.92 -0.60
CA LYS A 174 17.76 7.51 0.67
C LYS A 174 16.82 7.22 1.83
N SER A 175 15.51 7.28 1.59
CA SER A 175 14.52 7.17 2.67
C SER A 175 14.20 5.72 3.07
N ASN A 176 14.50 4.73 2.22
CA ASN A 176 13.99 3.36 2.41
C ASN A 176 15.05 2.27 2.37
N TYR A 177 16.20 2.49 1.70
CA TYR A 177 17.11 1.40 1.34
C TYR A 177 18.57 1.65 1.70
N GLU A 178 18.91 2.78 2.33
CA GLU A 178 20.28 3.07 2.74
C GLU A 178 20.70 2.19 3.91
N ILE A 179 21.77 1.42 3.72
CA ILE A 179 22.33 0.52 4.74
C ILE A 179 23.62 1.08 5.36
N ALA A 180 24.30 1.97 4.64
CA ALA A 180 25.47 2.72 5.06
C ALA A 180 25.54 3.99 4.20
N PRO A 181 26.27 5.04 4.61
CA PRO A 181 26.36 6.29 3.84
C PRO A 181 26.69 6.03 2.36
N GLY A 182 25.74 6.34 1.47
CA GLY A 182 25.90 6.17 0.01
C GLY A 182 25.82 4.73 -0.51
N ARG A 183 25.49 3.75 0.33
CA ARG A 183 25.26 2.35 -0.06
C ARG A 183 23.85 1.90 0.23
N TYR A 184 23.26 1.24 -0.76
CA TYR A 184 21.85 0.85 -0.76
C TYR A 184 21.72 -0.65 -0.98
N ARG A 185 20.75 -1.24 -0.28
CA ARG A 185 20.26 -2.60 -0.55
C ARG A 185 18.77 -2.49 -0.89
N VAL A 186 18.48 -2.55 -2.18
CA VAL A 186 17.16 -2.22 -2.72
C VAL A 186 16.43 -3.49 -3.09
N ASP A 187 15.28 -3.72 -2.47
CA ASP A 187 14.29 -4.68 -2.97
C ASP A 187 13.66 -4.09 -4.25
N LEU A 188 13.92 -4.70 -5.42
CA LEU A 188 13.56 -4.10 -6.70
C LEU A 188 12.05 -4.04 -6.95
N VAL A 189 11.26 -4.94 -6.35
CA VAL A 189 9.80 -4.94 -6.55
C VAL A 189 9.13 -3.94 -5.64
N ASP A 190 9.54 -3.89 -4.38
CA ASP A 190 9.08 -2.87 -3.45
C ASP A 190 9.50 -1.47 -3.94
N PHE A 191 10.71 -1.34 -4.49
CA PHE A 191 11.14 -0.12 -5.16
C PHE A 191 10.23 0.24 -6.34
N GLU A 192 9.92 -0.70 -7.24
CA GLU A 192 9.07 -0.42 -8.40
C GLU A 192 7.67 0.05 -7.97
N LYS A 193 7.13 -0.51 -6.89
CA LYS A 193 5.86 -0.09 -6.30
C LYS A 193 5.94 1.35 -5.79
N LYS A 194 6.92 1.65 -4.93
CA LYS A 194 7.13 3.01 -4.38
C LYS A 194 7.39 4.02 -5.49
N PHE A 195 8.18 3.64 -6.49
CA PHE A 195 8.48 4.45 -7.66
C PHE A 195 7.20 4.81 -8.42
N LYS A 196 6.32 3.84 -8.73
CA LYS A 196 5.04 4.13 -9.39
C LYS A 196 4.14 5.02 -8.53
N GLN A 197 4.08 4.79 -7.22
CA GLN A 197 3.27 5.58 -6.29
C GLN A 197 3.75 7.04 -6.21
N ALA A 198 5.06 7.29 -6.22
CA ALA A 198 5.63 8.64 -6.22
C ALA A 198 5.30 9.45 -7.49
N HIS A 199 4.85 8.78 -8.56
CA HIS A 199 4.41 9.43 -9.79
C HIS A 199 2.89 9.64 -9.86
N LEU A 200 2.15 9.31 -8.78
CA LEU A 200 0.71 9.48 -8.70
C LEU A 200 0.36 10.57 -7.67
N PRO A 201 -0.66 11.40 -7.95
CA PRO A 201 -1.43 11.48 -9.19
C PRO A 201 -0.62 12.06 -10.38
N LEU A 202 -0.94 11.68 -11.63
CA LEU A 202 -0.09 11.99 -12.79
C LEU A 202 -0.05 13.48 -13.11
N GLU A 203 -1.17 14.18 -12.93
CA GLU A 203 -1.36 15.59 -13.20
C GLU A 203 -0.56 16.53 -12.29
N THR A 204 -0.13 16.03 -11.12
CA THR A 204 0.75 16.78 -10.20
C THR A 204 2.21 16.59 -10.58
N VAL A 205 2.57 15.47 -11.19
CA VAL A 205 3.96 15.09 -11.50
C VAL A 205 4.34 15.43 -12.94
N PHE A 206 3.37 15.46 -13.86
CA PHE A 206 3.61 15.62 -15.28
C PHE A 206 2.85 16.79 -15.92
N TYR A 207 3.46 17.32 -16.97
CA TYR A 207 2.81 18.06 -18.04
C TYR A 207 2.76 17.21 -19.31
N PHE A 208 1.60 17.18 -19.97
CA PHE A 208 1.37 16.51 -21.25
C PHE A 208 1.51 17.50 -22.40
N LEU A 209 2.71 17.56 -22.96
CA LEU A 209 3.15 18.57 -23.91
C LEU A 209 3.41 17.96 -25.29
N CYS A 210 3.25 18.73 -26.36
CA CYS A 210 3.83 18.31 -27.64
C CYS A 210 5.35 18.50 -27.63
N ALA A 211 6.08 17.77 -28.47
CA ALA A 211 7.55 17.78 -28.54
C ALA A 211 8.15 19.20 -28.46
N ASN A 212 7.66 20.15 -29.28
CA ASN A 212 8.16 21.53 -29.25
C ASN A 212 7.99 22.22 -27.90
N CYS A 213 6.86 22.03 -27.22
CA CYS A 213 6.62 22.62 -25.90
C CYS A 213 7.42 21.90 -24.82
N HIS A 214 7.61 20.59 -24.98
CA HIS A 214 8.40 19.74 -24.10
C HIS A 214 9.88 20.16 -24.13
N ASP A 215 10.46 20.32 -25.33
CA ASP A 215 11.85 20.74 -25.51
C ASP A 215 12.12 22.13 -24.93
N VAL A 216 11.15 23.05 -25.04
CA VAL A 216 11.24 24.39 -24.43
C VAL A 216 11.20 24.29 -22.91
N TYR A 217 10.38 23.40 -22.36
CA TYR A 217 10.23 23.20 -20.92
C TYR A 217 11.47 22.55 -20.29
N ASP A 218 11.99 21.50 -20.93
CA ASP A 218 13.21 20.79 -20.51
C ASP A 218 14.50 21.61 -20.78
N GLY A 219 14.38 22.74 -21.48
CA GLY A 219 15.48 23.62 -21.80
C GLY A 219 16.14 24.24 -20.56
N LYS A 220 17.38 24.69 -20.70
CA LYS A 220 18.12 25.37 -19.62
C LYS A 220 17.64 26.81 -19.35
N ASP A 221 16.72 27.32 -20.16
CA ASP A 221 16.20 28.68 -20.07
C ASP A 221 15.02 28.70 -19.10
N SER A 222 15.30 28.96 -17.82
CA SER A 222 14.32 28.93 -16.74
C SER A 222 13.13 29.85 -16.99
N VAL A 223 13.32 30.98 -17.69
CA VAL A 223 12.25 31.91 -18.02
C VAL A 223 11.25 31.24 -18.97
N LYS A 224 11.75 30.58 -20.02
CA LYS A 224 10.89 29.86 -20.97
C LYS A 224 10.20 28.65 -20.34
N SER A 225 10.89 27.92 -19.46
CA SER A 225 10.29 26.80 -18.74
C SER A 225 9.14 27.27 -17.84
N GLN A 226 9.33 28.38 -17.11
CA GLN A 226 8.29 29.00 -16.30
C GLN A 226 7.12 29.52 -17.13
N ASP A 227 7.38 30.11 -18.29
CA ASP A 227 6.34 30.55 -19.22
C ASP A 227 5.48 29.38 -19.72
N VAL A 228 6.11 28.24 -20.04
CA VAL A 228 5.37 27.01 -20.42
C VAL A 228 4.51 26.53 -19.25
N ALA A 229 5.05 26.44 -18.04
CA ALA A 229 4.30 26.02 -16.85
C ALA A 229 3.10 26.93 -16.59
N LYS A 230 3.30 28.25 -16.63
CA LYS A 230 2.24 29.24 -16.43
C LYS A 230 1.11 29.06 -17.44
N ARG A 231 1.45 28.90 -18.72
CA ARG A 231 0.45 28.67 -19.78
C ARG A 231 -0.33 27.37 -19.59
N VAL A 232 0.31 26.31 -19.07
CA VAL A 232 -0.39 25.07 -18.73
C VAL A 232 -1.43 25.32 -17.63
N GLU A 233 -1.03 25.97 -16.53
CA GLU A 233 -1.95 26.22 -15.41
C GLU A 233 -3.10 27.17 -15.80
N GLU A 234 -2.83 28.19 -16.63
CA GLU A 234 -3.85 29.07 -17.20
C GLU A 234 -4.87 28.32 -18.07
N ASN A 235 -4.42 27.31 -18.83
CA ASN A 235 -5.30 26.52 -19.68
C ASN A 235 -6.11 25.50 -18.87
N ARG A 236 -5.53 24.90 -17.83
CA ARG A 236 -6.24 24.00 -16.92
C ARG A 236 -7.36 24.71 -16.15
N SER A 237 -7.15 25.98 -15.81
CA SER A 237 -8.13 26.81 -15.08
C SER A 237 -9.34 27.26 -15.94
N LYS A 238 -9.30 27.03 -17.26
CA LYS A 238 -10.37 27.41 -18.21
C LYS A 238 -11.28 26.24 -18.59
N LEU A 239 -11.02 25.04 -18.05
CA LEU A 239 -11.79 23.81 -18.24
C LEU A 239 -12.63 23.53 -16.99
#